data_AF-A0A6I1ZYH9-F1
#
_entry.id   AF-A0A6I1ZYH9-F1
#
_cell.length_a   1.000
_cell.length_b   1.000
_cell.length_c   1.000
_cell.angle_alpha   90.00
_cell.angle_beta   90.00
_cell.angle_gamma   90.00
#
_symmetry.space_group_name_H-M   'P 1'
#
loop_
_entity.id
_entity.type
_entity.pdbx_description
1 polymer ?
#
loop_
_entity_poly.entity_id
_entity_poly.type
_entity_poly.pdbx_seq_one_letter_code
_entity_poly.pdbx_strand_id
1 'polypeptide(L)'
;MKPIISGIIIAFAAFSLCAAESAGTDKTLVVWVASANLTHRGGSALTIQSGDQFDGIVFGELQAGKWMAGSDFHKRTEKAQDKYVPETADSKTMVQMAIVYKGDEILIYRNGESYASYQAKNIDLLSPQNNIAVFGLRHVGAAGGRFSGAIEDARIYSKALTVDEIKSLQPNRKSEIEPYAWWDFEGDKVEDRTGRFAHSRMKNGAKLADGKLVLGENSVLVAAVTEDDAKIATRDPAPRPPAPPYVEETPAMPKYVPANWLTYHLAHPGPGVGMPGDPNPAFYY
;
A
#
# COMPACT_ATOMS: atom_id res chain seq x y z
N MET A 1 -31.39 61.94 -39.85
CA MET A 1 -31.31 60.49 -39.62
C MET A 1 -29.97 59.96 -40.10
N LYS A 2 -29.08 59.60 -39.18
CA LYS A 2 -27.91 58.72 -39.37
C LYS A 2 -27.70 58.02 -38.01
N PRO A 3 -27.70 56.68 -37.91
CA PRO A 3 -27.47 56.03 -36.62
C PRO A 3 -25.96 55.92 -36.38
N ILE A 4 -25.54 56.25 -35.16
CA ILE A 4 -24.19 56.01 -34.66
C ILE A 4 -24.20 54.59 -34.08
N ILE A 5 -23.46 53.67 -34.70
CA ILE A 5 -23.28 52.31 -34.21
C ILE A 5 -22.11 52.34 -33.22
N SER A 6 -22.41 52.29 -31.92
CA SER A 6 -21.40 52.01 -30.89
C SER A 6 -21.10 50.52 -30.89
N GLY A 7 -19.95 50.14 -31.46
CA GLY A 7 -19.41 48.79 -31.35
C GLY A 7 -18.82 48.56 -29.95
N ILE A 8 -19.44 47.70 -29.17
CA ILE A 8 -18.86 47.16 -27.93
C ILE A 8 -17.92 46.02 -28.33
N ILE A 9 -16.62 46.22 -28.15
CA ILE A 9 -15.62 45.16 -28.27
C ILE A 9 -15.62 44.39 -26.94
N ILE A 10 -16.21 43.20 -26.93
CA ILE A 10 -16.11 42.26 -25.82
C ILE A 10 -14.82 41.48 -26.02
N ALA A 11 -13.80 41.81 -25.23
CA ALA A 11 -12.56 41.02 -25.17
C ALA A 11 -12.84 39.70 -24.45
N PHE A 12 -12.87 38.59 -25.20
CA PHE A 12 -12.83 37.25 -24.63
C PHE A 12 -11.43 36.99 -24.07
N ALA A 13 -11.28 37.12 -22.75
CA ALA A 13 -10.12 36.60 -22.04
C ALA A 13 -10.24 35.07 -22.01
N ALA A 14 -9.50 34.39 -22.88
CA ALA A 14 -9.31 32.96 -22.79
C ALA A 14 -8.46 32.68 -21.54
N PHE A 15 -9.12 32.32 -20.44
CA PHE A 15 -8.44 31.68 -19.32
C PHE A 15 -8.00 30.28 -19.78
N SER A 16 -6.74 30.19 -20.21
CA SER A 16 -6.08 28.90 -20.36
C SER A 16 -5.99 28.28 -18.97
N LEU A 17 -6.90 27.37 -18.67
CA LEU A 17 -6.75 26.46 -17.54
C LEU A 17 -5.55 25.57 -17.93
N CYS A 18 -4.35 25.95 -17.51
CA CYS A 18 -3.27 24.99 -17.41
C CYS A 18 -3.76 23.93 -16.43
N ALA A 19 -4.25 22.80 -16.96
CA ALA A 19 -4.32 21.58 -16.20
C ALA A 19 -2.89 21.35 -15.72
N ALA A 20 -2.66 21.55 -14.42
CA ALA A 20 -1.46 21.06 -13.79
C ALA A 20 -1.42 19.56 -14.10
N GLU A 21 -0.46 19.16 -14.91
CA GLU A 21 -0.11 17.77 -15.13
C GLU A 21 -0.04 17.14 -13.74
N SER A 22 -0.96 16.22 -13.43
CA SER A 22 -0.99 15.61 -12.10
C SER A 22 0.40 15.06 -11.88
N ALA A 23 1.06 15.49 -10.81
CA ALA A 23 2.31 14.89 -10.37
C ALA A 23 2.18 13.36 -10.48
N GLY A 24 3.21 12.65 -10.95
CA GLY A 24 3.19 11.22 -11.28
C GLY A 24 2.88 10.25 -10.11
N THR A 25 2.20 10.76 -9.08
CA THR A 25 1.70 10.10 -7.88
C THR A 25 0.28 9.55 -8.03
N ASP A 26 -0.48 10.01 -9.02
CA ASP A 26 -1.86 9.57 -9.24
C ASP A 26 -1.90 8.08 -9.60
N LYS A 27 -2.74 7.34 -8.89
CA LYS A 27 -2.84 5.88 -9.05
C LYS A 27 -4.19 5.36 -8.60
N THR A 28 -4.55 4.18 -9.10
CA THR A 28 -5.75 3.46 -8.65
C THR A 28 -5.40 2.00 -8.38
N LEU A 29 -5.78 1.50 -7.21
CA LEU A 29 -5.73 0.08 -6.86
C LEU A 29 -7.14 -0.50 -6.98
N VAL A 30 -7.31 -1.65 -7.64
CA VAL A 30 -8.61 -2.32 -7.79
C VAL A 30 -8.45 -3.81 -7.50
N VAL A 31 -9.40 -4.40 -6.77
CA VAL A 31 -9.49 -5.84 -6.55
C VAL A 31 -10.93 -6.32 -6.59
N TRP A 32 -11.15 -7.54 -7.09
CA TRP A 32 -12.37 -8.31 -6.88
C TRP A 32 -12.06 -9.40 -5.86
N VAL A 33 -12.64 -9.26 -4.68
CA VAL A 33 -12.23 -10.04 -3.50
C VAL A 33 -13.45 -10.54 -2.72
N ALA A 34 -13.36 -11.77 -2.24
CA ALA A 34 -14.27 -12.37 -1.26
C ALA A 34 -13.49 -12.65 0.03
N SER A 35 -13.86 -11.99 1.13
CA SER A 35 -13.20 -12.18 2.42
C SER A 35 -13.64 -13.49 3.07
N ALA A 36 -12.69 -14.32 3.48
CA ALA A 36 -13.00 -15.56 4.21
C ALA A 36 -13.36 -15.30 5.68
N ASN A 37 -12.96 -14.15 6.23
CA ASN A 37 -13.17 -13.81 7.64
C ASN A 37 -13.35 -12.30 7.84
N LEU A 38 -14.58 -11.89 8.16
CA LEU A 38 -14.94 -10.50 8.42
C LEU A 38 -14.43 -9.95 9.75
N THR A 39 -13.92 -10.82 10.63
CA THR A 39 -13.35 -10.42 11.94
C THR A 39 -11.85 -10.22 11.91
N HIS A 40 -11.19 -10.54 10.79
CA HIS A 40 -9.75 -10.33 10.64
C HIS A 40 -9.35 -8.87 10.79
N ARG A 41 -8.13 -8.68 11.31
CA ARG A 41 -7.55 -7.37 11.54
C ARG A 41 -6.21 -7.25 10.84
N GLY A 42 -6.11 -6.29 9.93
CA GLY A 42 -4.83 -5.72 9.49
C GLY A 42 -4.18 -6.35 8.27
N GLY A 43 -4.89 -7.06 7.40
CA GLY A 43 -4.33 -7.57 6.13
C GLY A 43 -4.63 -6.69 4.92
N SER A 44 -4.06 -7.01 3.77
CA SER A 44 -4.35 -6.32 2.51
C SER A 44 -4.80 -7.28 1.42
N ALA A 45 -5.81 -6.87 0.65
CA ALA A 45 -6.17 -7.54 -0.59
C ALA A 45 -5.18 -7.21 -1.71
N LEU A 46 -4.65 -5.98 -1.75
CA LEU A 46 -3.62 -5.55 -2.69
C LEU A 46 -2.88 -4.36 -2.10
N THR A 47 -1.55 -4.46 -2.01
CA THR A 47 -0.66 -3.38 -1.61
C THR A 47 0.40 -3.14 -2.67
N ILE A 48 0.66 -1.88 -3.00
CA ILE A 48 1.88 -1.46 -3.69
C ILE A 48 2.86 -0.88 -2.65
N GLN A 49 4.11 -1.34 -2.68
CA GLN A 49 5.12 -0.99 -1.68
C GLN A 49 6.46 -0.64 -2.34
N SER A 50 7.16 0.34 -1.78
CA SER A 50 8.54 0.68 -2.09
C SER A 50 9.28 1.03 -0.78
N GLY A 51 10.27 0.21 -0.42
CA GLY A 51 10.91 0.29 0.90
C GLY A 51 9.87 0.09 2.02
N ASP A 52 9.85 1.01 2.99
CA ASP A 52 8.89 0.99 4.11
C ASP A 52 7.55 1.69 3.77
N GLN A 53 7.48 2.39 2.63
CA GLN A 53 6.29 3.11 2.21
C GLN A 53 5.37 2.18 1.41
N PHE A 54 4.09 2.23 1.71
CA PHE A 54 3.09 1.43 1.00
C PHE A 54 1.75 2.14 0.93
N ASP A 55 0.97 1.78 -0.08
CA ASP A 55 -0.44 2.09 -0.19
C ASP A 55 -1.19 0.79 -0.50
N GLY A 56 -2.29 0.50 0.21
CA GLY A 56 -2.97 -0.77 0.04
C GLY A 56 -4.46 -0.75 0.38
N ILE A 57 -5.18 -1.71 -0.19
CA ILE A 57 -6.59 -2.00 0.10
C ILE A 57 -6.63 -2.90 1.34
N VAL A 58 -6.63 -2.25 2.50
CA VAL A 58 -6.48 -2.90 3.81
C VAL A 58 -7.84 -3.17 4.46
N PHE A 59 -7.94 -4.30 5.15
CA PHE A 59 -9.15 -4.74 5.83
C PHE A 59 -8.95 -4.88 7.35
N GLY A 60 -9.82 -4.22 8.12
CA GLY A 60 -9.99 -4.47 9.55
C GLY A 60 -8.89 -3.92 10.46
N GLU A 61 -7.97 -3.08 9.95
CA GLU A 61 -6.78 -2.66 10.71
C GLU A 61 -7.11 -1.70 11.86
N LEU A 62 -7.71 -0.54 11.55
CA LEU A 62 -8.10 0.44 12.57
C LEU A 62 -9.45 0.11 13.20
N GLN A 63 -10.42 -0.30 12.38
CA GLN A 63 -11.72 -0.77 12.84
C GLN A 63 -12.08 -2.10 12.17
N ALA A 64 -12.51 -3.08 12.98
CA ALA A 64 -12.83 -4.43 12.49
C ALA A 64 -13.94 -4.41 11.44
N GLY A 65 -13.82 -5.27 10.43
CA GLY A 65 -14.81 -5.41 9.37
C GLY A 65 -14.82 -4.28 8.35
N LYS A 66 -13.97 -3.26 8.45
CA LYS A 66 -13.99 -2.09 7.55
C LYS A 66 -12.82 -2.11 6.58
N TRP A 67 -13.10 -1.77 5.32
CA TRP A 67 -12.09 -1.47 4.31
C TRP A 67 -11.50 -0.07 4.55
N MET A 68 -10.23 0.12 4.19
CA MET A 68 -9.53 1.38 4.30
C MET A 68 -8.34 1.46 3.34
N ALA A 69 -7.94 2.67 2.96
CA ALA A 69 -6.63 2.91 2.35
C ALA A 69 -5.56 2.83 3.45
N GLY A 70 -4.86 1.70 3.51
CA GLY A 70 -3.76 1.48 4.44
C GLY A 70 -2.48 2.15 3.94
N SER A 71 -1.68 2.65 4.87
CA SER A 71 -0.39 3.31 4.57
C SER A 71 0.60 3.17 5.71
N ASP A 72 1.88 3.42 5.41
CA ASP A 72 2.97 3.41 6.39
C ASP A 72 2.68 4.37 7.56
N PHE A 73 2.72 3.85 8.79
CA PHE A 73 2.38 4.57 10.02
C PHE A 73 1.03 5.32 9.96
N HIS A 74 0.11 4.86 9.13
CA HIS A 74 -1.18 5.51 8.86
C HIS A 74 -1.05 6.94 8.32
N LYS A 75 0.07 7.31 7.68
CA LYS A 75 0.33 8.68 7.20
C LYS A 75 -0.69 9.17 6.17
N ARG A 76 -1.28 8.28 5.38
CA ARG A 76 -2.32 8.55 4.38
C ARG A 76 -3.64 7.82 4.67
N THR A 77 -3.80 7.36 5.91
CA THR A 77 -4.97 6.61 6.35
C THR A 77 -5.87 7.51 7.18
N GLU A 78 -7.14 7.61 6.83
CA GLU A 78 -8.14 8.27 7.67
C GLU A 78 -8.34 7.48 8.96
N LYS A 79 -8.12 8.15 10.10
CA LYS A 79 -8.22 7.53 11.42
C LYS A 79 -9.66 7.48 11.92
N ALA A 80 -10.49 8.46 11.55
CA ALA A 80 -11.89 8.53 11.95
C ALA A 80 -12.77 7.70 10.99
N GLN A 81 -12.88 6.40 11.27
CA GLN A 81 -13.60 5.45 10.41
C GLN A 81 -15.04 5.15 10.88
N ASP A 82 -15.59 5.92 11.82
CA ASP A 82 -16.89 5.62 12.43
C ASP A 82 -18.04 5.58 11.41
N LYS A 83 -17.94 6.40 10.36
CA LYS A 83 -18.91 6.48 9.26
C LYS A 83 -18.75 5.39 8.20
N TYR A 84 -17.65 4.63 8.24
CA TYR A 84 -17.39 3.58 7.25
C TYR A 84 -18.35 2.42 7.52
N VAL A 85 -18.92 1.85 6.46
CA VAL A 85 -19.86 0.73 6.57
C VAL A 85 -19.06 -0.57 6.70
N PRO A 86 -19.28 -1.40 7.73
CA PRO A 86 -18.66 -2.72 7.80
C PRO A 86 -19.01 -3.61 6.61
N GLU A 87 -18.07 -4.42 6.16
CA GLU A 87 -18.27 -5.44 5.15
C GLU A 87 -19.21 -6.54 5.69
N THR A 88 -20.11 -6.99 4.82
CA THR A 88 -21.16 -7.96 5.13
C THR A 88 -21.27 -9.08 4.09
N ALA A 89 -20.56 -8.97 2.96
CA ALA A 89 -20.48 -10.00 1.95
C ALA A 89 -19.93 -11.30 2.54
N ASP A 90 -20.54 -12.43 2.17
CA ASP A 90 -20.05 -13.75 2.56
C ASP A 90 -18.75 -14.11 1.82
N SER A 91 -18.14 -15.22 2.21
CA SER A 91 -16.87 -15.70 1.64
C SER A 91 -16.96 -16.20 0.19
N LYS A 92 -18.14 -16.15 -0.43
CA LYS A 92 -18.38 -16.55 -1.82
C LYS A 92 -18.73 -15.36 -2.71
N THR A 93 -19.15 -14.25 -2.12
CA THR A 93 -19.59 -13.05 -2.83
C THR A 93 -18.39 -12.15 -3.11
N MET A 94 -18.08 -11.97 -4.40
CA MET A 94 -17.03 -11.05 -4.82
C MET A 94 -17.49 -9.60 -4.66
N VAL A 95 -16.63 -8.81 -4.03
CA VAL A 95 -16.77 -7.36 -3.89
C VAL A 95 -15.66 -6.69 -4.68
N GLN A 96 -16.02 -5.73 -5.52
CA GLN A 96 -15.04 -4.84 -6.14
C GLN A 96 -14.68 -3.74 -5.14
N MET A 97 -13.42 -3.70 -4.72
CA MET A 97 -12.86 -2.57 -3.98
C MET A 97 -11.93 -1.79 -4.88
N ALA A 98 -12.08 -0.47 -4.90
CA ALA A 98 -11.16 0.42 -5.59
C ALA A 98 -10.74 1.58 -4.68
N ILE A 99 -9.45 1.92 -4.71
CA ILE A 99 -8.90 3.09 -4.02
C ILE A 99 -8.19 3.95 -5.05
N VAL A 100 -8.68 5.16 -5.23
CA VAL A 100 -8.17 6.17 -6.17
C VAL A 100 -7.40 7.21 -5.37
N TYR A 101 -6.17 7.47 -5.79
CA TYR A 101 -5.31 8.54 -5.29
C TYR A 101 -5.22 9.60 -6.41
N LYS A 102 -5.83 10.76 -6.20
CA LYS A 102 -5.98 11.84 -7.19
C LYS A 102 -5.49 13.16 -6.60
N GLY A 103 -4.29 13.60 -6.99
CA GLY A 103 -3.58 14.62 -6.21
C GLY A 103 -3.48 14.15 -4.75
N ASP A 104 -3.86 15.02 -3.81
CA ASP A 104 -3.93 14.70 -2.38
C ASP A 104 -5.32 14.21 -1.93
N GLU A 105 -6.22 13.87 -2.85
CA GLU A 105 -7.53 13.28 -2.55
C GLU A 105 -7.47 11.75 -2.65
N ILE A 106 -7.96 11.07 -1.61
CA ILE A 106 -8.16 9.62 -1.60
C ILE A 106 -9.66 9.34 -1.66
N LEU A 107 -10.08 8.54 -2.65
CA LEU A 107 -11.46 8.09 -2.86
C LEU A 107 -11.50 6.57 -2.78
N ILE A 108 -12.42 6.02 -1.99
CA ILE A 108 -12.62 4.58 -1.84
C ILE A 108 -13.99 4.25 -2.39
N TYR A 109 -14.06 3.24 -3.26
CA TYR A 109 -15.29 2.73 -3.84
C TYR A 109 -15.48 1.26 -3.52
N ARG A 110 -16.74 0.88 -3.29
CA ARG A 110 -17.20 -0.50 -3.15
C ARG A 110 -18.28 -0.77 -4.20
N ASN A 111 -18.05 -1.74 -5.09
CA ASN A 111 -18.95 -2.07 -6.20
C ASN A 111 -19.36 -0.83 -7.04
N GLY A 112 -18.41 0.08 -7.28
CA GLY A 112 -18.65 1.35 -7.98
C GLY A 112 -19.45 2.41 -7.21
N GLU A 113 -19.81 2.17 -5.94
CA GLU A 113 -20.45 3.15 -5.07
C GLU A 113 -19.41 3.80 -4.13
N SER A 114 -19.60 5.08 -3.79
CA SER A 114 -18.71 5.79 -2.87
C SER A 114 -18.76 5.17 -1.48
N TYR A 115 -17.60 4.79 -0.95
CA TYR A 115 -17.45 4.19 0.37
C TYR A 115 -16.86 5.19 1.37
N ALA A 116 -15.80 5.92 0.96
CA ALA A 116 -15.20 6.98 1.76
C ALA A 116 -14.38 7.93 0.88
N SER A 117 -14.14 9.15 1.37
CA SER A 117 -13.27 10.12 0.73
C SER A 117 -12.63 11.06 1.75
N TYR A 118 -11.36 11.40 1.59
CA TYR A 118 -10.66 12.34 2.47
C TYR A 118 -9.38 12.88 1.80
N GLN A 119 -8.76 13.89 2.43
CA GLN A 119 -7.52 14.50 1.97
C GLN A 119 -6.31 13.91 2.71
N ALA A 120 -5.28 13.51 1.97
CA ALA A 120 -4.01 13.07 2.49
C ALA A 120 -2.91 13.25 1.43
N LYS A 121 -1.74 13.73 1.85
CA LYS A 121 -0.59 13.95 0.95
C LYS A 121 -0.22 12.66 0.22
N ASN A 122 -0.37 12.65 -1.10
CA ASN A 122 -0.07 11.48 -1.93
C ASN A 122 1.43 11.35 -2.20
N ILE A 123 1.84 10.14 -2.59
CA ILE A 123 3.23 9.78 -2.87
C ILE A 123 3.33 8.91 -4.12
N ASP A 124 4.50 8.98 -4.76
CA ASP A 124 4.84 8.12 -5.88
C ASP A 124 5.35 6.77 -5.37
N LEU A 125 4.62 5.71 -5.71
CA LEU A 125 4.99 4.32 -5.45
C LEU A 125 5.14 3.50 -6.74
N LEU A 126 4.92 4.11 -7.91
CA LEU A 126 4.92 3.42 -9.22
C LEU A 126 6.19 3.67 -10.03
N SER A 127 6.86 4.82 -9.85
CA SER A 127 8.14 5.09 -10.51
C SER A 127 9.36 4.37 -9.90
N PRO A 128 9.43 4.06 -8.58
CA PRO A 128 10.54 3.29 -8.03
C PRO A 128 10.67 1.91 -8.69
N GLN A 129 11.88 1.56 -9.13
CA GLN A 129 12.14 0.32 -9.87
C GLN A 129 12.05 -0.95 -9.00
N ASN A 130 12.21 -0.80 -7.68
CA ASN A 130 12.16 -1.87 -6.70
C ASN A 130 10.81 -1.94 -5.98
N ASN A 131 9.76 -1.38 -6.59
CA ASN A 131 8.43 -1.54 -6.03
C ASN A 131 7.95 -3.01 -6.15
N ILE A 132 7.06 -3.39 -5.25
CA ILE A 132 6.48 -4.72 -5.19
C ILE A 132 4.98 -4.64 -4.96
N ALA A 133 4.24 -5.59 -5.54
CA ALA A 133 2.85 -5.83 -5.23
C ALA A 133 2.73 -6.97 -4.20
N VAL A 134 1.89 -6.78 -3.19
CA VAL A 134 1.75 -7.69 -2.05
C VAL A 134 0.27 -8.02 -1.83
N PHE A 135 -0.03 -9.29 -1.63
CA PHE A 135 -1.37 -9.81 -1.36
C PHE A 135 -1.36 -10.64 -0.07
N GLY A 136 -2.39 -10.51 0.75
CA GLY A 136 -2.52 -11.21 2.03
C GLY A 136 -1.90 -10.43 3.19
N LEU A 137 -0.61 -10.10 3.12
CA LEU A 137 0.03 -9.24 4.11
C LEU A 137 -0.34 -7.77 3.91
N ARG A 138 -0.34 -6.98 4.99
CA ARG A 138 -0.47 -5.52 4.91
C ARG A 138 0.59 -4.90 4.00
N HIS A 139 1.84 -5.29 4.24
CA HIS A 139 3.04 -4.97 3.48
C HIS A 139 4.14 -5.94 3.92
N VAL A 140 5.21 -6.07 3.15
CA VAL A 140 6.42 -6.82 3.53
C VAL A 140 7.12 -6.11 4.67
N GLY A 141 7.38 -6.82 5.77
CA GLY A 141 7.92 -6.25 7.01
C GLY A 141 6.87 -6.00 8.10
N ALA A 142 5.58 -6.15 7.79
CA ALA A 142 4.53 -6.02 8.79
C ALA A 142 4.66 -7.08 9.90
N ALA A 143 4.74 -6.64 11.16
CA ALA A 143 4.79 -7.52 12.33
C ALA A 143 3.49 -8.32 12.56
N GLY A 144 2.39 -7.91 11.94
CA GLY A 144 1.09 -8.56 12.04
C GLY A 144 0.12 -8.03 11.01
N GLY A 145 -1.06 -8.65 10.99
CA GLY A 145 -2.16 -8.30 10.10
C GLY A 145 -2.12 -9.06 8.78
N ARG A 146 -3.14 -9.90 8.57
CA ARG A 146 -3.25 -10.84 7.45
C ARG A 146 -4.68 -10.92 6.95
N PHE A 147 -4.81 -10.92 5.64
CA PHE A 147 -6.05 -11.08 4.92
C PHE A 147 -6.16 -12.54 4.48
N SER A 148 -7.34 -13.12 4.63
CA SER A 148 -7.67 -14.43 4.08
C SER A 148 -8.95 -14.31 3.26
N GLY A 149 -9.01 -15.05 2.16
CA GLY A 149 -10.05 -14.88 1.17
C GLY A 149 -9.64 -15.39 -0.19
N ALA A 150 -10.46 -15.09 -1.18
CA ALA A 150 -10.17 -15.35 -2.58
C ALA A 150 -10.15 -14.03 -3.34
N ILE A 151 -9.19 -13.86 -4.23
CA ILE A 151 -9.07 -12.71 -5.12
C ILE A 151 -9.17 -13.23 -6.56
N GLU A 152 -10.14 -12.71 -7.30
CA GLU A 152 -10.42 -13.10 -8.68
C GLU A 152 -9.61 -12.28 -9.67
N ASP A 153 -9.53 -10.96 -9.46
CA ASP A 153 -8.77 -10.06 -10.33
C ASP A 153 -8.20 -8.92 -9.48
N ALA A 154 -6.98 -8.48 -9.80
CA ALA A 154 -6.33 -7.35 -9.17
C ALA A 154 -5.63 -6.48 -10.21
N ARG A 155 -5.77 -5.16 -10.08
CA ARG A 155 -5.20 -4.18 -11.02
C ARG A 155 -4.61 -2.99 -10.30
N ILE A 156 -3.54 -2.47 -10.88
CA ILE A 156 -2.96 -1.17 -10.55
C ILE A 156 -3.02 -0.32 -11.81
N TYR A 157 -3.44 0.94 -11.69
CA TYR A 157 -3.40 1.93 -12.75
C TYR A 157 -2.49 3.08 -12.34
N SER A 158 -1.71 3.62 -13.27
CA SER A 158 -0.86 4.81 -13.08
C SER A 158 -1.61 6.12 -13.34
N LYS A 159 -2.92 6.13 -13.08
CA LYS A 159 -3.78 7.31 -13.12
C LYS A 159 -4.92 7.17 -12.11
N ALA A 160 -5.49 8.30 -11.74
CA ALA A 160 -6.73 8.34 -10.98
C ALA A 160 -7.93 7.99 -11.89
N LEU A 161 -8.54 6.81 -11.71
CA LEU A 161 -9.72 6.43 -12.46
C LEU A 161 -10.96 7.18 -11.94
N THR A 162 -11.85 7.50 -12.87
CA THR A 162 -13.20 7.98 -12.55
C THR A 162 -14.10 6.83 -12.09
N VAL A 163 -15.20 7.16 -11.41
CA VAL A 163 -16.18 6.16 -10.95
C VAL A 163 -16.81 5.38 -12.11
N ASP A 164 -17.03 6.01 -13.26
CA ASP A 164 -17.61 5.34 -14.44
C ASP A 164 -16.61 4.38 -15.08
N GLU A 165 -15.32 4.76 -15.11
CA GLU A 165 -14.24 3.84 -15.52
C GLU A 165 -14.14 2.65 -14.55
N ILE A 166 -14.30 2.85 -13.23
CA ILE A 166 -14.30 1.75 -12.24
C ILE A 166 -15.50 0.81 -12.45
N LYS A 167 -16.69 1.37 -12.68
CA LYS A 167 -17.93 0.61 -12.93
C LYS A 167 -17.89 -0.19 -14.22
N SER A 168 -17.14 0.26 -15.23
CA SER A 168 -17.02 -0.45 -16.51
C SER A 168 -16.04 -1.63 -16.44
N LEU A 169 -15.17 -1.68 -15.44
CA LEU A 169 -14.24 -2.80 -15.27
C LEU A 169 -14.99 -4.10 -14.95
N GLN A 170 -14.53 -5.19 -15.56
CA GLN A 170 -15.02 -6.55 -15.29
C GLN A 170 -13.81 -7.43 -14.96
N PRO A 171 -13.91 -8.31 -13.95
CA PRO A 171 -12.83 -9.23 -13.61
C PRO A 171 -12.53 -10.14 -14.81
N ASN A 172 -11.26 -10.49 -14.98
CA ASN A 172 -10.75 -11.38 -16.02
C ASN A 172 -11.02 -10.90 -17.46
N ARG A 173 -11.34 -9.60 -17.62
CA ARG A 173 -11.48 -8.93 -18.92
C ARG A 173 -10.58 -7.71 -19.03
N LYS A 174 -9.84 -7.65 -20.13
CA LYS A 174 -9.05 -6.46 -20.48
C LYS A 174 -9.95 -5.23 -20.53
N SER A 175 -9.57 -4.18 -19.79
CA SER A 175 -10.23 -2.88 -19.83
C SER A 175 -9.73 -2.04 -21.01
N GLU A 176 -10.53 -1.06 -21.43
CA GLU A 176 -10.09 -0.05 -22.41
C GLU A 176 -8.89 0.76 -21.90
N ILE A 177 -8.85 0.95 -20.59
CA ILE A 177 -7.73 1.57 -19.90
C ILE A 177 -6.67 0.51 -19.66
N GLU A 178 -5.45 0.77 -20.14
CA GLU A 178 -4.34 -0.11 -19.87
C GLU A 178 -3.90 0.00 -18.39
N PRO A 179 -3.89 -1.12 -17.65
CA PRO A 179 -3.38 -1.13 -16.29
C PRO A 179 -1.85 -1.01 -16.30
N TYR A 180 -1.31 -0.47 -15.21
CA TYR A 180 0.13 -0.54 -14.89
C TYR A 180 0.55 -1.99 -14.60
N ALA A 181 -0.30 -2.74 -13.90
CA ALA A 181 -0.16 -4.18 -13.63
C ALA A 181 -1.53 -4.83 -13.47
N TRP A 182 -1.65 -6.10 -13.90
CA TRP A 182 -2.92 -6.83 -13.87
C TRP A 182 -2.70 -8.33 -13.63
N TRP A 183 -3.34 -8.85 -12.59
CA TRP A 183 -3.41 -10.28 -12.30
C TRP A 183 -4.87 -10.74 -12.40
N ASP A 184 -5.16 -11.66 -13.31
CA ASP A 184 -6.46 -12.35 -13.42
C ASP A 184 -6.46 -13.71 -12.69
N PHE A 185 -5.31 -14.12 -12.15
CA PHE A 185 -5.09 -15.36 -11.40
C PHE A 185 -5.56 -16.65 -12.12
N GLU A 186 -5.76 -16.57 -13.43
CA GLU A 186 -6.14 -17.70 -14.29
C GLU A 186 -4.93 -18.57 -14.62
N GLY A 187 -5.18 -19.88 -14.78
CA GLY A 187 -4.14 -20.86 -15.11
C GLY A 187 -3.40 -21.42 -13.89
N ASP A 188 -2.17 -21.89 -14.10
CA ASP A 188 -1.36 -22.59 -13.10
C ASP A 188 -0.23 -21.74 -12.50
N LYS A 189 -0.07 -20.50 -12.97
CA LYS A 189 1.00 -19.56 -12.56
C LYS A 189 0.45 -18.18 -12.28
N VAL A 190 1.09 -17.50 -11.33
CA VAL A 190 0.80 -16.09 -11.06
C VAL A 190 1.57 -15.23 -12.06
N GLU A 191 0.83 -14.60 -12.96
CA GLU A 191 1.38 -13.74 -14.02
C GLU A 191 0.78 -12.35 -13.95
N ASP A 192 1.65 -11.33 -14.01
CA ASP A 192 1.23 -9.98 -14.36
C ASP A 192 1.06 -9.90 -15.88
N ARG A 193 -0.18 -9.70 -16.34
CA ARG A 193 -0.56 -9.64 -17.76
C ARG A 193 0.07 -8.45 -18.49
N THR A 194 0.57 -7.44 -17.78
CA THR A 194 1.30 -6.32 -18.40
C THR A 194 2.81 -6.60 -18.51
N GLY A 195 3.30 -7.66 -17.85
CA GLY A 195 4.70 -8.07 -17.85
C GLY A 195 5.62 -7.24 -16.96
N ARG A 196 5.09 -6.33 -16.13
CA ARG A 196 5.91 -5.43 -15.31
C ARG A 196 6.45 -6.12 -14.06
N PHE A 197 5.60 -6.85 -13.34
CA PHE A 197 5.99 -7.67 -12.20
C PHE A 197 6.26 -9.11 -12.67
N ALA A 198 7.40 -9.32 -13.33
CA ALA A 198 7.75 -10.59 -13.97
C ALA A 198 8.01 -11.75 -12.99
N HIS A 199 8.19 -11.48 -11.70
CA HIS A 199 8.57 -12.49 -10.72
C HIS A 199 7.60 -12.53 -9.54
N SER A 200 6.92 -13.66 -9.37
CA SER A 200 5.95 -13.89 -8.30
C SER A 200 6.40 -15.02 -7.36
N ARG A 201 6.17 -14.85 -6.06
CA ARG A 201 6.43 -15.86 -5.02
C ARG A 201 5.26 -15.96 -4.04
N MET A 202 4.75 -17.17 -3.88
CA MET A 202 3.71 -17.51 -2.90
C MET A 202 4.33 -18.20 -1.68
N LYS A 203 3.82 -17.92 -0.48
CA LYS A 203 4.20 -18.59 0.77
C LYS A 203 2.98 -18.93 1.64
N ASN A 204 3.23 -19.80 2.63
CA ASN A 204 2.29 -20.14 3.70
C ASN A 204 0.92 -20.60 3.16
N GLY A 205 0.92 -21.44 2.12
CA GLY A 205 -0.30 -22.02 1.57
C GLY A 205 -1.08 -21.12 0.60
N ALA A 206 -0.57 -19.94 0.23
CA ALA A 206 -1.10 -19.19 -0.92
C ALA A 206 -1.07 -20.08 -2.17
N LYS A 207 -2.17 -20.11 -2.92
CA LYS A 207 -2.31 -20.97 -4.10
C LYS A 207 -3.29 -20.38 -5.11
N LEU A 208 -3.17 -20.82 -6.36
CA LEU A 208 -4.20 -20.62 -7.37
C LEU A 208 -5.20 -21.77 -7.32
N ALA A 209 -6.49 -21.46 -7.29
CA ALA A 209 -7.57 -22.43 -7.38
C ALA A 209 -8.81 -21.78 -7.99
N ASP A 210 -9.45 -22.46 -8.94
CA ASP A 210 -10.69 -22.02 -9.59
C ASP A 210 -10.61 -20.58 -10.17
N GLY A 211 -9.50 -20.25 -10.82
CA GLY A 211 -9.26 -18.93 -11.43
C GLY A 211 -9.02 -17.81 -10.41
N LYS A 212 -8.62 -18.15 -9.17
CA LYS A 212 -8.48 -17.19 -8.07
C LYS A 212 -7.19 -17.42 -7.31
N LEU A 213 -6.62 -16.33 -6.78
CA LEU A 213 -5.67 -16.40 -5.69
C LEU A 213 -6.41 -16.69 -4.38
N VAL A 214 -6.16 -17.86 -3.80
CA VAL A 214 -6.69 -18.27 -2.51
C VAL A 214 -5.64 -18.04 -1.43
N LEU A 215 -6.00 -17.22 -0.44
CA LEU A 215 -5.18 -16.84 0.70
C LEU A 215 -5.79 -17.41 1.97
N GLY A 216 -5.06 -18.31 2.63
CA GLY A 216 -5.35 -18.77 3.98
C GLY A 216 -4.82 -17.81 5.05
N GLU A 217 -4.98 -18.20 6.32
CA GLU A 217 -4.37 -17.48 7.44
C GLU A 217 -2.85 -17.50 7.30
N ASN A 218 -2.23 -16.32 7.16
CA ASN A 218 -0.80 -16.11 6.94
C ASN A 218 -0.26 -16.33 5.52
N SER A 219 -1.13 -16.69 4.57
CA SER A 219 -0.75 -16.80 3.16
C SER A 219 -0.33 -15.44 2.59
N VAL A 220 0.68 -15.46 1.72
CA VAL A 220 1.17 -14.26 1.05
C VAL A 220 1.54 -14.58 -0.38
N LEU A 221 1.23 -13.65 -1.27
CA LEU A 221 1.84 -13.56 -2.59
C LEU A 221 2.58 -12.22 -2.68
N VAL A 222 3.81 -12.26 -3.18
CA VAL A 222 4.56 -11.06 -3.60
C VAL A 222 4.86 -11.17 -5.09
N ALA A 223 4.59 -10.11 -5.83
CA ALA A 223 5.02 -9.93 -7.21
C ALA A 223 6.01 -8.75 -7.29
N ALA A 224 7.13 -8.94 -7.97
CA ALA A 224 8.23 -7.99 -8.06
C ALA A 224 8.75 -7.87 -9.50
N VAL A 225 9.42 -6.75 -9.79
CA VAL A 225 10.07 -6.50 -11.09
C VAL A 225 11.26 -7.43 -11.29
N THR A 226 12.02 -7.73 -10.24
CA THR A 226 13.19 -8.61 -10.28
C THR A 226 13.01 -9.85 -9.42
N GLU A 227 13.71 -10.93 -9.77
CA GLU A 227 13.67 -12.17 -8.97
C GLU A 227 14.27 -11.95 -7.57
N ASP A 228 15.29 -11.10 -7.45
CA ASP A 228 15.95 -10.81 -6.18
C ASP A 228 15.03 -10.03 -5.23
N ASP A 229 14.28 -9.05 -5.74
CA ASP A 229 13.27 -8.35 -4.93
C ASP A 229 12.19 -9.31 -4.43
N ALA A 230 11.70 -10.22 -5.29
CA ALA A 230 10.75 -11.25 -4.88
C ALA A 230 11.34 -12.18 -3.80
N LYS A 231 12.61 -12.58 -3.92
CA LYS A 231 13.32 -13.41 -2.93
C LYS A 231 13.50 -12.67 -1.61
N ILE A 232 13.97 -11.43 -1.65
CA ILE A 232 14.20 -10.60 -0.45
C ILE A 232 12.88 -10.34 0.27
N ALA A 233 11.83 -10.01 -0.47
CA ALA A 233 10.51 -9.70 0.07
C ALA A 233 9.82 -10.91 0.73
N THR A 234 10.18 -12.12 0.31
CA THR A 234 9.60 -13.37 0.83
C THR A 234 10.54 -14.16 1.73
N ARG A 235 11.76 -13.67 2.00
CA ARG A 235 12.71 -14.37 2.87
C ARG A 235 12.11 -14.53 4.26
N ASP A 236 12.26 -15.70 4.85
CA ASP A 236 12.07 -15.82 6.29
C ASP A 236 13.18 -15.01 6.97
N PRO A 237 12.85 -14.14 7.94
CA PRO A 237 13.88 -13.53 8.74
C PRO A 237 14.69 -14.66 9.38
N ALA A 238 16.00 -14.67 9.13
CA ALA A 238 16.88 -15.66 9.72
C ALA A 238 16.66 -15.67 11.24
N PRO A 239 16.65 -16.85 11.91
CA PRO A 239 16.66 -16.90 13.36
C PRO A 239 17.80 -16.00 13.82
N ARG A 240 17.49 -15.02 14.69
CA ARG A 240 18.55 -14.22 15.30
C ARG A 240 19.50 -15.23 15.96
N PRO A 241 20.81 -15.22 15.64
CA PRO A 241 21.74 -16.04 16.40
C PRO A 241 21.54 -15.69 17.88
N PRO A 242 21.57 -16.68 18.79
CA PRO A 242 21.45 -16.40 20.20
C PRO A 242 22.46 -15.30 20.54
N ALA A 243 21.98 -14.19 21.09
CA ALA A 243 22.88 -13.17 21.57
C ALA A 243 23.86 -13.85 22.53
N PRO A 244 25.18 -13.61 22.41
CA PRO A 244 26.10 -14.06 23.45
C PRO A 244 25.56 -13.56 24.80
N PRO A 245 25.79 -14.32 25.90
CA PRO A 245 25.40 -13.86 27.23
C PRO A 245 25.86 -12.42 27.41
N TYR A 246 24.97 -11.56 27.90
CA TYR A 246 25.34 -10.18 28.23
C TYR A 246 26.55 -10.22 29.16
N VAL A 247 27.67 -9.70 28.69
CA VAL A 247 28.84 -9.45 29.53
C VAL A 247 28.70 -8.00 29.97
N GLU A 248 28.51 -7.80 31.26
CA GLU A 248 28.50 -6.46 31.83
C GLU A 248 29.87 -5.82 31.63
N GLU A 249 29.96 -4.92 30.66
CA GLU A 249 31.07 -3.99 30.56
C GLU A 249 30.68 -2.76 31.37
N THR A 250 31.23 -2.65 32.57
CA THR A 250 31.31 -1.36 33.25
C THR A 250 32.64 -0.74 32.83
N PRO A 251 32.68 0.12 31.79
CA PRO A 251 33.93 0.77 31.43
C PRO A 251 34.41 1.54 32.66
N ALA A 252 35.59 1.17 33.16
CA ALA A 252 36.22 1.93 34.23
C ALA A 252 36.51 3.33 33.70
N MET A 253 36.04 4.35 34.43
CA MET A 253 36.41 5.74 34.15
C MET A 253 37.94 5.83 34.14
N PRO A 254 38.57 6.22 33.02
CA PRO A 254 40.01 6.33 32.98
C PRO A 254 40.44 7.44 33.93
N LYS A 255 41.66 7.29 34.46
CA LYS A 255 42.25 8.21 35.45
C LYS A 255 42.30 9.68 34.98
N TYR A 256 42.24 9.89 33.66
CA TYR A 256 42.24 11.21 33.04
C TYR A 256 41.13 11.26 31.99
N VAL A 257 40.10 12.06 32.26
CA VAL A 257 38.97 12.32 31.37
C VAL A 257 39.33 13.56 30.53
N PRO A 258 39.50 13.45 29.20
CA PRO A 258 39.76 14.62 28.35
C PRO A 258 38.65 15.66 28.49
N ALA A 259 38.98 16.95 28.47
CA ALA A 259 38.01 18.04 28.64
C ALA A 259 36.91 18.08 27.55
N ASN A 260 37.14 17.40 26.42
CA ASN A 260 36.19 17.27 25.31
C ASN A 260 35.43 15.94 25.31
N TRP A 261 35.57 15.11 26.36
CA TRP A 261 34.84 13.86 26.43
C TRP A 261 33.39 14.12 26.79
N LEU A 262 32.51 13.69 25.90
CA LEU A 262 31.07 13.79 26.03
C LEU A 262 30.59 12.88 27.17
N THR A 263 29.87 13.44 28.16
CA THR A 263 29.43 12.74 29.39
C THR A 263 28.13 11.94 29.23
N TYR A 264 27.60 11.81 28.02
CA TYR A 264 26.45 10.95 27.76
C TYR A 264 26.88 9.50 27.57
N HIS A 265 26.23 8.59 28.29
CA HIS A 265 26.31 7.16 28.02
C HIS A 265 25.33 6.83 26.89
N LEU A 266 25.84 6.27 25.79
CA LEU A 266 25.01 5.62 24.78
C LEU A 266 24.63 4.23 25.33
N ALA A 267 23.45 4.12 25.94
CA ALA A 267 22.93 2.83 26.38
C ALA A 267 22.15 2.19 25.22
N HIS A 268 22.72 1.20 24.53
CA HIS A 268 21.95 0.38 23.59
C HIS A 268 21.20 -0.70 24.39
N PRO A 269 19.86 -0.66 24.54
CA PRO A 269 19.16 -1.64 25.33
C PRO A 269 18.96 -2.91 24.49
N GLY A 270 19.91 -3.85 24.56
CA GLY A 270 19.70 -5.23 24.07
C GLY A 270 19.28 -5.33 22.58
N PRO A 271 18.66 -6.43 22.13
CA PRO A 271 18.56 -6.80 20.71
C PRO A 271 17.44 -6.06 19.94
N GLY A 272 17.31 -4.75 20.16
CA GLY A 272 16.39 -3.87 19.44
C GLY A 272 16.91 -3.43 18.07
N VAL A 273 16.09 -2.67 17.33
CA VAL A 273 16.35 -2.20 15.94
C VAL A 273 17.13 -0.87 15.88
N GLY A 274 17.87 -0.53 16.93
CA GLY A 274 18.64 0.72 16.98
C GLY A 274 19.68 0.80 15.87
N MET A 275 19.80 1.96 15.22
CA MET A 275 20.81 2.25 14.20
C MET A 275 21.69 3.42 14.66
N PRO A 276 22.93 3.56 14.14
CA PRO A 276 23.77 4.72 14.43
C PRO A 276 23.04 6.04 14.13
N GLY A 277 22.86 6.90 15.14
CA GLY A 277 22.12 8.17 15.05
C GLY A 277 20.71 8.18 15.67
N ASP A 278 20.24 7.05 16.21
CA ASP A 278 18.98 6.98 16.97
C ASP A 278 19.11 7.76 18.31
N PRO A 279 18.21 8.73 18.63
CA PRO A 279 18.23 9.49 19.88
C PRO A 279 17.60 8.76 21.09
N ASN A 280 16.94 7.61 20.88
CA ASN A 280 16.34 6.81 21.96
C ASN A 280 17.30 6.23 23.02
N PRO A 281 18.63 6.10 22.83
CA PRO A 281 19.55 5.59 23.85
C PRO A 281 20.16 6.68 24.75
N ALA A 282 19.72 7.94 24.66
CA ALA A 282 20.27 9.05 25.44
C ALA A 282 19.37 9.42 26.63
N PHE A 283 19.86 9.22 27.86
CA PHE A 283 19.26 9.81 29.07
C PHE A 283 20.07 11.03 29.52
N TYR A 284 19.38 12.11 29.89
CA TYR A 284 19.96 13.29 30.53
C TYR A 284 19.90 13.11 32.05
N TYR A 285 20.97 13.46 32.77
CA TYR A 285 20.99 13.57 34.22
C TYR A 285 21.10 15.04 34.60
#